data_AF-A0A0E8FH68-F1
#
_entry.id   AF-A0A0E8FH68-F1
#
_cell.length_a   1.000
_cell.length_b   1.000
_cell.length_c   1.000
_cell.angle_alpha   90.00
_cell.angle_beta   90.00
_cell.angle_gamma   90.00
#
_symmetry.space_group_name_H-M   'P 1'
#
loop_
_entity.id
_entity.type
_entity.pdbx_description
1 polymer ?
#
loop_
_entity_poly.entity_id
_entity_poly.type
_entity_poly.pdbx_seq_one_letter_code
_entity_poly.pdbx_strand_id
1 'polypeptide(L)'
;MHTAKAPLAALALALGVSTPPALAQVGYDPEPAYDEPAGANLAPVEVAREAPPPLPVYQQPPVPGDGYIWVPGYWALNALGFYWVPGVWMLAPYPGALWTPGYWAYDAGYYRWRRGYWGPHIGFYGGINYGYGYIGFGYVGGY
;
A
#
# COMPACT_ATOMS: atom_id res chain seq x y z
N MET A 1 -30.47 -10.18 -58.09
CA MET A 1 -29.54 -10.33 -56.96
C MET A 1 -30.36 -10.69 -55.72
N HIS A 2 -30.05 -11.85 -55.13
CA HIS A 2 -30.40 -12.35 -53.80
C HIS A 2 -31.87 -12.33 -53.32
N THR A 3 -32.46 -13.52 -53.42
CA THR A 3 -33.63 -14.13 -52.73
C THR A 3 -33.55 -14.14 -51.19
N ALA A 4 -34.71 -13.99 -50.51
CA ALA A 4 -35.15 -14.78 -49.35
C ALA A 4 -36.65 -14.45 -49.07
N LYS A 5 -37.63 -15.36 -49.28
CA LYS A 5 -38.09 -16.52 -48.47
C LYS A 5 -38.61 -16.18 -47.05
N ALA A 6 -39.94 -16.20 -46.89
CA ALA A 6 -40.67 -16.60 -45.67
C ALA A 6 -40.57 -18.15 -45.47
N PRO A 7 -41.02 -18.83 -44.38
CA PRO A 7 -42.01 -18.46 -43.34
C PRO A 7 -41.76 -19.03 -41.90
N LEU A 8 -42.77 -18.85 -41.01
CA LEU A 8 -43.17 -19.57 -39.77
C LEU A 8 -42.26 -20.65 -39.16
N ALA A 9 -42.09 -20.65 -37.82
CA ALA A 9 -42.56 -21.71 -36.89
C ALA A 9 -41.99 -21.55 -35.47
N ALA A 10 -42.74 -22.09 -34.51
CA ALA A 10 -42.52 -22.06 -33.07
C ALA A 10 -41.72 -23.28 -32.52
N LEU A 11 -41.50 -23.25 -31.20
CA LEU A 11 -41.30 -24.37 -30.24
C LEU A 11 -39.86 -24.89 -30.01
N ALA A 12 -39.35 -24.80 -28.78
CA ALA A 12 -39.21 -25.96 -27.86
C ALA A 12 -38.36 -25.65 -26.60
N LEU A 13 -38.73 -26.37 -25.54
CA LEU A 13 -38.24 -26.43 -24.16
C LEU A 13 -36.75 -26.83 -24.03
N ALA A 14 -36.08 -26.34 -22.97
CA ALA A 14 -35.08 -27.14 -22.26
C ALA A 14 -35.22 -26.94 -20.75
N LEU A 15 -35.69 -27.99 -20.07
CA LEU A 15 -35.56 -28.21 -18.63
C LEU A 15 -34.13 -28.66 -18.32
N GLY A 16 -33.59 -28.26 -17.17
CA GLY A 16 -32.31 -28.78 -16.68
C GLY A 16 -31.83 -28.08 -15.41
N VAL A 17 -32.56 -28.27 -14.31
CA VAL A 17 -32.05 -28.00 -12.96
C VAL A 17 -30.90 -28.98 -12.68
N SER A 18 -29.74 -28.47 -12.29
CA SER A 18 -28.73 -29.26 -11.59
C SER A 18 -27.93 -28.34 -10.69
N THR A 19 -28.42 -28.13 -9.47
CA THR A 19 -27.58 -27.79 -8.34
C THR A 19 -27.85 -28.81 -7.25
N PRO A 20 -26.91 -29.71 -6.99
CA PRO A 20 -26.85 -30.38 -5.70
C PRO A 20 -25.49 -30.17 -5.03
N PRO A 21 -25.38 -30.37 -3.71
CA PRO A 21 -26.34 -29.96 -2.69
C PRO A 21 -25.65 -29.11 -1.59
N ALA A 22 -26.49 -28.46 -0.80
CA ALA A 22 -26.12 -27.84 0.46
C ALA A 22 -25.41 -28.83 1.40
N LEU A 23 -24.30 -28.40 2.01
CA LEU A 23 -24.01 -28.76 3.38
C LEU A 23 -24.40 -27.56 4.25
N ALA A 24 -25.46 -27.80 5.02
CA ALA A 24 -25.87 -27.21 6.30
C ALA A 24 -25.29 -25.84 6.69
N GLN A 25 -26.25 -24.93 6.93
CA GLN A 25 -26.12 -23.73 7.74
C GLN A 25 -25.35 -23.99 9.05
N VAL A 26 -24.31 -23.19 9.32
CA VAL A 26 -24.06 -22.72 10.69
C VAL A 26 -24.74 -21.37 10.78
N GLY A 27 -25.77 -21.28 11.61
CA GLY A 27 -26.44 -20.01 11.90
C GLY A 27 -25.43 -19.03 12.46
N TYR A 28 -25.29 -17.87 11.80
CA TYR A 28 -24.64 -16.73 12.43
C TYR A 28 -25.70 -16.13 13.36
N ASP A 29 -25.63 -16.52 14.63
CA ASP A 29 -26.12 -15.67 15.73
C ASP A 29 -25.55 -14.27 15.48
N PRO A 30 -26.34 -13.18 15.53
CA PRO A 30 -25.77 -11.85 15.40
C PRO A 30 -24.82 -11.66 16.58
N GLU A 31 -23.52 -11.67 16.28
CA GLU A 31 -22.48 -11.28 17.21
C GLU A 31 -22.87 -9.92 17.80
N PRO A 32 -22.88 -9.74 19.14
CA PRO A 32 -23.19 -8.45 19.70
C PRO A 32 -22.24 -7.45 19.06
N ALA A 33 -22.79 -6.36 18.52
CA ALA A 33 -22.00 -5.28 17.96
C ALA A 33 -21.04 -4.78 19.04
N TYR A 34 -19.82 -5.30 19.02
CA TYR A 34 -18.70 -4.63 19.64
C TYR A 34 -18.59 -3.32 18.85
N ASP A 35 -18.81 -2.19 19.54
CA ASP A 35 -18.39 -0.86 19.10
C ASP A 35 -16.85 -0.88 18.99
N GLU A 36 -16.32 -1.62 18.02
CA GLU A 36 -14.95 -1.48 17.61
C GLU A 36 -14.90 -0.20 16.77
N PRO A 37 -13.98 0.74 17.02
CA PRO A 37 -13.74 1.86 16.13
C PRO A 37 -13.04 1.36 14.84
N ALA A 38 -13.68 0.44 14.12
CA ALA A 38 -13.25 -0.19 12.88
C ALA A 38 -13.38 0.75 11.66
N GLY A 39 -13.26 2.06 11.90
CA GLY A 39 -13.14 3.10 10.88
C GLY A 39 -11.95 4.04 11.10
N ALA A 40 -11.18 3.89 12.18
CA ALA A 40 -10.09 4.82 12.50
C ALA A 40 -8.79 4.58 11.71
N ASN A 41 -8.65 3.41 11.06
CA ASN A 41 -7.49 3.05 10.26
C ASN A 41 -7.87 2.81 8.78
N LEU A 42 -8.29 3.88 8.11
CA LEU A 42 -8.38 3.92 6.64
C LEU A 42 -6.95 3.99 6.08
N ALA A 43 -6.54 2.98 5.31
CA ALA A 43 -5.26 2.99 4.60
C ALA A 43 -5.12 4.21 3.65
N PRO A 44 -3.88 4.62 3.29
CA PRO A 44 -3.59 6.00 2.91
C PRO A 44 -4.26 6.46 1.62
N VAL A 45 -4.76 7.70 1.65
CA VAL A 45 -4.89 8.48 0.41
C VAL A 45 -3.46 8.74 -0.07
N GLU A 46 -3.06 8.16 -1.21
CA GLU A 46 -1.67 8.28 -1.73
C GLU A 46 -1.41 9.61 -2.45
N VAL A 47 -2.35 10.56 -2.36
CA VAL A 47 -2.30 11.86 -3.02
C VAL A 47 -2.74 12.96 -2.04
N ALA A 48 -1.89 13.98 -1.85
CA ALA A 48 -2.20 15.15 -1.05
C ALA A 48 -2.20 16.42 -1.91
N ARG A 49 -3.02 17.40 -1.52
CA ARG A 49 -2.96 18.75 -2.11
C ARG A 49 -1.87 19.61 -1.48
N GLU A 50 -1.60 19.38 -0.21
CA GLU A 50 -0.61 20.10 0.58
C GLU A 50 0.67 19.27 0.73
N ALA A 51 1.80 19.95 0.93
CA ALA A 51 3.07 19.29 1.19
C ALA A 51 3.05 18.56 2.53
N PRO A 52 3.78 17.45 2.69
CA PRO A 52 4.01 16.90 4.02
C PRO A 52 4.76 17.93 4.89
N PRO A 53 4.57 17.91 6.22
CA PRO A 53 5.33 18.74 7.13
C PRO A 53 6.85 18.48 7.04
N PRO A 54 7.71 19.38 7.55
CA PRO A 54 9.13 19.11 7.69
C PRO A 54 9.38 17.82 8.48
N LEU A 55 10.48 17.11 8.17
CA LEU A 55 10.82 15.90 8.93
C LEU A 55 11.01 16.24 10.41
N PRO A 56 10.42 15.45 11.33
CA PRO A 56 10.65 15.64 12.75
C PRO A 56 12.10 15.33 13.09
N VAL A 57 12.63 15.99 14.12
CA VAL A 57 13.89 15.57 14.73
C VAL A 57 13.62 14.25 15.43
N TYR A 58 14.18 13.18 14.89
CA TYR A 58 13.97 11.83 15.37
C TYR A 58 15.30 11.23 15.80
N GLN A 59 15.33 10.59 16.97
CA GLN A 59 16.51 9.85 17.43
C GLN A 59 16.40 8.39 16.98
N GLN A 60 17.37 7.94 16.18
CA GLN A 60 17.48 6.52 15.81
C GLN A 60 17.72 5.68 17.07
N PRO A 61 16.93 4.61 17.31
CA PRO A 61 17.16 3.69 18.41
C PRO A 61 18.44 2.87 18.18
N PRO A 62 19.04 2.30 19.23
CA PRO A 62 20.19 1.40 19.08
C PRO A 62 19.92 0.27 18.09
N VAL A 63 20.92 -0.07 17.29
CA VAL A 63 20.81 -1.20 16.35
C VAL A 63 20.61 -2.51 17.13
N PRO A 64 19.59 -3.34 16.80
CA PRO A 64 19.31 -4.56 17.54
C PRO A 64 20.39 -5.63 17.43
N GLY A 65 21.13 -5.64 16.32
CA GLY A 65 22.20 -6.59 16.03
C GLY A 65 22.71 -6.45 14.59
N ASP A 66 23.62 -7.33 14.21
CA ASP A 66 24.23 -7.32 12.88
C ASP A 66 23.21 -7.62 11.77
N GLY A 67 23.40 -6.99 10.61
CA GLY A 67 22.56 -7.21 9.42
C GLY A 67 21.22 -6.47 9.42
N TYR A 68 20.90 -5.71 10.48
CA TYR A 68 19.75 -4.80 10.46
C TYR A 68 20.07 -3.55 9.64
N ILE A 69 19.12 -3.15 8.81
CA ILE A 69 19.18 -1.95 7.97
C ILE A 69 18.15 -0.96 8.51
N TRP A 70 18.56 0.31 8.58
CA TRP A 70 17.67 1.38 8.98
C TRP A 70 16.67 1.70 7.86
N VAL A 71 15.39 1.55 8.18
CA VAL A 71 14.27 2.04 7.37
C VAL A 71 13.78 3.33 8.03
N PRO A 72 14.06 4.51 7.45
CA PRO A 72 13.67 5.76 8.07
C PRO A 72 12.15 5.92 8.13
N GLY A 73 11.71 6.75 9.06
CA GLY A 73 10.30 7.10 9.19
C GLY A 73 9.79 7.90 8.00
N TYR A 74 8.47 8.00 7.90
CA TYR A 74 7.81 8.73 6.82
C TYR A 74 6.51 9.37 7.27
N TRP A 75 6.08 10.40 6.53
CA TRP A 75 4.75 10.96 6.65
C TRP A 75 3.74 10.08 5.93
N ALA A 76 2.88 9.39 6.68
CA ALA A 76 1.70 8.76 6.15
C ALA A 76 0.54 9.77 6.09
N LEU A 77 -0.48 9.50 5.28
CA LEU A 77 -1.63 10.37 5.11
C LEU A 77 -2.92 9.59 5.35
N ASN A 78 -3.82 10.13 6.16
CA ASN A 78 -5.18 9.60 6.34
C ASN A 78 -6.22 10.72 6.18
N ALA A 79 -7.48 10.44 6.50
CA ALA A 79 -8.58 11.41 6.40
C ALA A 79 -8.41 12.65 7.29
N LEU A 80 -7.58 12.58 8.35
CA LEU A 80 -7.30 13.68 9.27
C LEU A 80 -6.04 14.48 8.89
N GLY A 81 -5.28 14.00 7.90
CA GLY A 81 -4.04 14.65 7.45
C GLY A 81 -2.79 13.79 7.68
N PHE A 82 -1.64 14.46 7.64
CA PHE A 82 -0.35 13.80 7.76
C PHE A 82 -0.08 13.36 9.20
N TYR A 83 0.39 12.13 9.35
CA TYR A 83 0.88 11.61 10.62
C TYR A 83 2.22 10.91 10.43
N TRP A 84 3.11 11.07 11.41
CA TRP A 84 4.46 10.53 11.35
C TRP A 84 4.46 9.06 11.74
N VAL A 85 5.02 8.22 10.86
CA VAL A 85 5.33 6.82 11.16
C VAL A 85 6.83 6.76 11.48
N PRO A 86 7.22 6.41 12.73
CA PRO A 86 8.62 6.29 13.11
C PRO A 86 9.37 5.26 12.26
N GLY A 87 10.68 5.48 12.09
CA GLY A 87 11.56 4.53 11.42
C GLY A 87 11.75 3.26 12.26
N VAL A 88 12.26 2.22 11.61
CA VAL A 88 12.43 0.90 12.22
C VAL A 88 13.67 0.22 11.65
N TRP A 89 14.33 -0.58 12.49
CA TRP A 89 15.37 -1.50 12.05
C TRP A 89 14.73 -2.75 11.45
N MET A 90 15.07 -3.09 10.21
CA MET A 90 14.58 -4.29 9.54
C MET A 90 15.74 -5.16 9.07
N LEU A 91 15.55 -6.48 9.08
CA LEU A 91 16.42 -7.40 8.34
C LEU A 91 16.10 -7.29 6.85
N ALA A 92 17.15 -7.23 6.03
CA ALA A 92 17.02 -7.33 4.59
C ALA A 92 16.29 -8.63 4.20
N PRO A 93 15.33 -8.59 3.26
CA PRO A 93 14.62 -9.78 2.82
C PRO A 93 15.50 -10.78 2.04
N TYR A 94 16.65 -10.34 1.56
CA TYR A 94 17.64 -11.16 0.87
C TYR A 94 19.04 -10.55 0.98
N PRO A 95 20.13 -11.34 0.82
CA PRO A 95 21.49 -10.83 0.86
C PRO A 95 21.73 -9.73 -0.18
N GLY A 96 22.34 -8.63 0.26
CA GLY A 96 22.64 -7.47 -0.60
C GLY A 96 21.45 -6.54 -0.87
N ALA A 97 20.28 -6.77 -0.28
CA ALA A 97 19.17 -5.82 -0.37
C ALA A 97 19.51 -4.53 0.38
N LEU A 98 19.34 -3.40 -0.29
CA LEU A 98 19.40 -2.06 0.29
C LEU A 98 18.01 -1.45 0.29
N TRP A 99 17.73 -0.61 1.29
CA TRP A 99 16.46 0.08 1.39
C TRP A 99 16.51 1.43 0.68
N THR A 100 15.48 1.70 -0.13
CA THR A 100 15.21 3.02 -0.70
C THR A 100 14.02 3.64 0.06
N PRO A 101 14.20 4.78 0.75
CA PRO A 101 13.11 5.44 1.43
C PRO A 101 11.98 5.85 0.49
N GLY A 102 10.75 5.72 0.96
CA GLY A 102 9.60 6.32 0.28
C GLY A 102 9.56 7.82 0.53
N TYR A 103 9.02 8.59 -0.42
CA TYR A 103 8.96 10.05 -0.34
C TYR A 103 7.71 10.61 -1.02
N TRP A 104 7.31 11.81 -0.64
CA TRP A 104 6.26 12.55 -1.34
C TRP A 104 6.87 13.34 -2.50
N ALA A 105 6.49 13.00 -3.72
CA ALA A 105 6.89 13.72 -4.94
C ALA A 105 5.84 14.75 -5.30
N TYR A 106 6.25 15.96 -5.70
CA TYR A 106 5.33 16.94 -6.28
C TYR A 106 5.26 16.74 -7.80
N ASP A 107 4.10 16.32 -8.31
CA ASP A 107 3.85 16.16 -9.74
C ASP A 107 2.41 16.52 -10.11
N ALA A 108 2.23 17.16 -11.27
CA ALA A 108 0.93 17.54 -11.82
C ALA A 108 0.01 18.31 -10.85
N GLY A 109 0.58 19.15 -9.99
CA GLY A 109 -0.18 19.97 -9.01
C GLY A 109 -0.53 19.27 -7.70
N TYR A 110 -0.10 18.02 -7.50
CA TYR A 110 -0.36 17.24 -6.31
C TYR A 110 0.93 16.65 -5.73
N TYR A 111 0.91 16.33 -4.44
CA TYR A 111 1.92 15.50 -3.80
C TYR A 111 1.47 14.04 -3.91
N ARG A 112 2.32 13.16 -4.43
CA ARG A 112 2.06 11.72 -4.54
C ARG A 112 3.08 10.93 -3.76
N TRP A 113 2.61 9.94 -3.02
CA TRP A 113 3.49 9.06 -2.27
C TRP A 113 4.21 8.10 -3.22
N ARG A 114 5.54 8.13 -3.20
CA ARG A 114 6.42 7.14 -3.83
C ARG A 114 6.82 6.16 -2.76
N ARG A 115 6.30 4.94 -2.85
CA ARG A 115 6.58 3.88 -1.87
C ARG A 115 8.07 3.55 -1.82
N GLY A 116 8.58 3.33 -0.62
CA GLY A 116 9.91 2.77 -0.41
C GLY A 116 9.97 1.30 -0.82
N TYR A 117 11.17 0.82 -1.12
CA TYR A 117 11.37 -0.54 -1.62
C TYR A 117 12.77 -1.06 -1.35
N TRP A 118 12.89 -2.39 -1.35
CA TRP A 118 14.17 -3.10 -1.32
C TRP A 118 14.70 -3.29 -2.73
N GLY A 119 16.00 -3.12 -2.92
CA GLY A 119 16.65 -3.37 -4.21
C GLY A 119 18.14 -3.63 -4.08
N PRO A 120 18.82 -4.02 -5.18
CA PRO A 120 20.28 -4.21 -5.18
C PRO A 120 21.07 -2.89 -5.06
N HIS A 121 20.39 -1.75 -5.27
CA HIS A 121 20.94 -0.41 -5.19
C HIS A 121 19.92 0.52 -4.53
N ILE A 122 20.41 1.63 -3.96
CA ILE A 122 19.55 2.69 -3.46
C ILE A 122 19.06 3.52 -4.65
N GLY A 123 17.74 3.55 -4.82
CA GLY A 123 17.10 4.37 -5.82
C GLY A 123 16.81 5.78 -5.33
N PHE A 124 16.19 6.57 -6.20
CA PHE A 124 15.85 7.96 -5.89
C PHE A 124 14.78 8.06 -4.80
N TYR A 125 15.10 8.78 -3.72
CA TYR A 125 14.17 9.04 -2.61
C TYR A 125 13.80 10.53 -2.44
N GLY A 126 13.76 11.30 -3.53
CA GLY A 126 13.30 12.69 -3.51
C GLY A 126 14.33 13.73 -3.06
N GLY A 127 15.58 13.32 -2.83
CA GLY A 127 16.63 14.21 -2.31
C GLY A 127 16.41 14.62 -0.85
N ILE A 128 15.56 13.90 -0.12
CA ILE A 128 15.19 14.22 1.26
C ILE A 128 16.24 13.68 2.23
N ASN A 129 16.76 14.52 3.12
CA ASN A 129 17.68 14.07 4.17
C ASN A 129 16.89 13.44 5.34
N TYR A 130 16.74 12.12 5.32
CA TYR A 130 16.13 11.35 6.41
C TYR A 130 17.08 11.11 7.59
N GLY A 131 18.35 11.53 7.47
CA GLY A 131 19.40 11.24 8.43
C GLY A 131 19.85 9.78 8.41
N TYR A 132 20.76 9.42 9.32
CA TYR A 132 21.11 8.02 9.60
C TYR A 132 21.47 7.20 8.35
N GLY A 133 22.36 7.74 7.53
CA GLY A 133 22.78 7.17 6.25
C GLY A 133 22.11 7.82 5.04
N TYR A 134 20.90 8.35 5.15
CA TYR A 134 20.16 8.95 4.03
C TYR A 134 20.26 10.48 4.04
N ILE A 135 21.36 10.99 3.49
CA ILE A 135 21.80 12.38 3.66
C ILE A 135 21.23 13.37 2.62
N GLY A 136 20.29 12.95 1.78
CA GLY A 136 19.61 13.83 0.80
C GLY A 136 20.28 13.91 -0.57
N PHE A 137 21.39 13.19 -0.79
CA PHE A 137 21.89 12.92 -2.14
C PHE A 137 21.15 11.69 -2.65
N GLY A 138 20.08 11.92 -3.42
CA GLY A 138 18.96 10.99 -3.61
C GLY A 138 19.21 9.52 -3.97
N TYR A 139 20.44 9.07 -4.21
CA TYR A 139 20.81 7.66 -4.47
C TYR A 139 21.83 7.10 -3.46
N VAL A 140 22.09 7.82 -2.36
CA VAL A 140 23.10 7.47 -1.35
C VAL A 140 22.42 7.14 -0.02
N GLY A 141 22.87 6.07 0.65
CA GLY A 141 22.51 5.76 2.02
C GLY A 141 22.61 4.29 2.38
N GLY A 142 21.83 3.84 3.37
CA GLY A 142 21.71 2.43 3.75
C GLY A 142 23.00 1.75 4.24
N TYR A 143 23.92 2.53 4.81
CA TYR A 143 25.17 2.07 5.42
C TYR A 143 25.17 2.24 6.95
#